data_AF-A0A950ITC7-F1
#
_entry.id   AF-A0A950ITC7-F1
#
_cell.length_a   1.000
_cell.length_b   1.000
_cell.length_c   1.000
_cell.angle_alpha   90.00
_cell.angle_beta   90.00
_cell.angle_gamma   90.00
#
_symmetry.space_group_name_H-M   'P 1'
#
loop_
_entity.id
_entity.type
_entity.pdbx_description
1 polymer ?
#
loop_
_entity_poly.entity_id
_entity_poly.type
_entity_poly.pdbx_seq_one_letter_code
_entity_poly.pdbx_strand_id
1 'polypeptide(L)'
;MNRVFAIFAVLAPAIIAGCGSMERSARAASGTQRSAPEMMRQYGCPTCHVIPNVPGAVGKVGPSLASLDQRSYLAGSLQNTPDNLRNWIMHPQHYQPGTAMPEMGVTEHDAARIAGFLESNR
;
A
#
# COMPACT_ATOMS: atom_id res chain seq x y z
N MET A 1 56.55 13.54 -51.78
CA MET A 1 56.15 12.37 -52.58
C MET A 1 55.26 11.48 -51.73
N ASN A 2 53.98 11.35 -52.12
CA ASN A 2 52.98 10.31 -51.77
C ASN A 2 52.75 9.94 -50.28
N ARG A 3 51.54 9.99 -49.70
CA ARG A 3 50.23 9.54 -50.23
C ARG A 3 49.05 10.30 -49.58
N VAL A 4 47.99 10.50 -50.37
CA VAL A 4 46.63 10.93 -49.99
C VAL A 4 45.82 9.71 -49.54
N PHE A 5 45.00 9.83 -48.48
CA PHE A 5 43.70 9.14 -48.24
C PHE A 5 43.07 9.81 -47.00
N ALA A 6 42.03 10.65 -47.10
CA ALA A 6 40.60 10.35 -47.25
C ALA A 6 39.84 10.54 -45.91
N ILE A 7 38.79 11.36 -46.01
CA ILE A 7 37.89 11.91 -44.99
C ILE A 7 36.97 10.82 -44.43
N PHE A 8 36.62 10.85 -43.14
CA PHE A 8 35.26 10.58 -42.66
C PHE A 8 35.02 11.27 -41.31
N ALA A 9 34.03 12.16 -41.29
CA ALA A 9 33.49 12.80 -40.11
C ALA A 9 32.72 11.78 -39.25
N VAL A 10 32.89 11.83 -37.93
CA VAL A 10 31.96 11.19 -36.99
C VAL A 10 31.50 12.25 -36.00
N LEU A 11 30.31 12.81 -36.27
CA LEU A 11 29.48 13.44 -35.25
C LEU A 11 29.05 12.33 -34.28
N ALA A 12 29.32 12.50 -32.98
CA ALA A 12 28.74 11.67 -31.93
C ALA A 12 27.57 12.42 -31.27
N PRO A 13 26.30 12.11 -31.60
CA PRO A 13 25.17 12.54 -30.80
C PRO A 13 24.95 11.61 -29.60
N ALA A 14 24.36 12.21 -28.56
CA ALA A 14 24.06 11.71 -27.24
C ALA A 14 23.33 10.35 -27.17
N ILE A 15 23.60 9.60 -26.09
CA ILE A 15 22.64 8.62 -25.53
C ILE A 15 22.45 8.95 -24.05
N ILE A 16 21.48 9.82 -23.77
CA ILE A 16 20.78 9.88 -22.48
C ILE A 16 19.49 9.09 -22.71
N ALA A 17 19.34 7.90 -22.09
CA ALA A 17 18.04 7.30 -21.73
C ALA A 17 18.25 5.87 -21.23
N GLY A 18 17.71 5.55 -20.05
CA GLY A 18 17.36 4.14 -19.77
C GLY A 18 17.29 3.63 -18.34
N CYS A 19 17.35 4.45 -17.28
CA CYS A 19 17.01 3.98 -15.93
C CYS A 19 15.52 4.27 -15.67
N GLY A 20 14.65 3.31 -15.95
CA GLY A 20 13.19 3.48 -15.76
C GLY A 20 12.34 2.31 -16.25
N SER A 21 12.93 1.36 -16.97
CA SER A 21 12.25 0.17 -17.51
C SER A 21 12.27 -1.03 -16.56
N MET A 22 13.09 -1.04 -15.50
CA MET A 22 13.15 -2.18 -14.57
C MET A 22 12.05 -2.14 -13.51
N GLU A 23 11.61 -0.96 -13.08
CA GLU A 23 10.57 -0.80 -12.04
C GLU A 23 9.15 -1.06 -12.57
N ARG A 24 8.90 -0.80 -13.86
CA ARG A 24 7.58 -0.98 -14.48
C ARG A 24 7.29 -2.45 -14.81
N SER A 25 8.32 -3.25 -15.06
CA SER A 25 8.19 -4.67 -15.41
C SER A 25 7.84 -5.55 -14.21
N ALA A 26 8.25 -5.18 -13.00
CA ALA A 26 7.89 -5.93 -11.78
C ALA A 26 6.39 -5.82 -11.42
N ARG A 27 5.75 -4.69 -11.74
CA ARG A 27 4.30 -4.49 -11.52
C ARG A 27 3.41 -5.30 -12.47
N ALA A 28 3.91 -5.65 -13.65
CA ALA A 28 3.14 -6.34 -14.68
C ALA A 28 3.16 -7.87 -14.56
N ALA A 29 4.09 -8.44 -13.78
CA ALA A 29 4.30 -9.89 -13.67
C ALA A 29 3.44 -10.58 -12.59
N SER A 30 2.70 -9.82 -11.79
CA SER A 30 1.69 -10.37 -10.87
C SER A 30 0.36 -10.44 -11.63
N GLY A 31 -0.27 -11.61 -11.71
CA GLY A 31 -1.71 -11.68 -12.01
C GLY A 31 -2.47 -10.67 -11.16
N THR A 32 -3.57 -10.09 -11.67
CA THR A 32 -4.25 -8.93 -11.08
C THR A 32 -4.38 -9.05 -9.56
N GLN A 33 -3.49 -8.38 -8.83
CA GLN A 33 -3.46 -8.48 -7.38
C GLN A 33 -4.69 -7.75 -6.84
N ARG A 34 -5.47 -8.39 -5.96
CA ARG A 34 -6.65 -7.76 -5.33
C ARG A 34 -6.28 -6.39 -4.77
N SER A 35 -7.00 -5.32 -5.07
CA SER A 35 -6.77 -4.00 -4.50
C SER A 35 -7.04 -3.98 -2.98
N ALA A 36 -6.48 -3.02 -2.23
CA ALA A 36 -6.72 -2.93 -0.79
C ALA A 36 -8.22 -2.69 -0.45
N PRO A 37 -8.97 -1.86 -1.21
CA PRO A 37 -10.42 -1.78 -1.06
C PRO A 37 -11.15 -3.12 -1.24
N GLU A 38 -10.74 -3.95 -2.21
CA GLU A 38 -11.31 -5.29 -2.40
C GLU A 38 -10.99 -6.21 -1.21
N MET A 39 -9.75 -6.18 -0.72
CA MET A 39 -9.35 -6.94 0.47
C MET A 39 -10.18 -6.54 1.68
N MET A 40 -10.32 -5.25 1.98
CA MET A 40 -11.12 -4.77 3.11
C MET A 40 -12.60 -5.16 2.98
N ARG A 41 -13.18 -5.12 1.77
CA ARG A 41 -14.54 -5.63 1.54
C ARG A 41 -14.64 -7.12 1.85
N GLN A 42 -13.68 -7.91 1.40
CA GLN A 42 -13.66 -9.36 1.64
C GLN A 42 -13.50 -9.71 3.12
N TYR A 43 -12.69 -8.95 3.85
CA TYR A 43 -12.53 -9.07 5.29
C TYR A 43 -13.63 -8.33 6.08
N GLY A 44 -14.65 -7.76 5.44
CA GLY A 44 -15.81 -7.17 6.14
C GLY A 44 -15.56 -5.86 6.90
N CYS A 45 -14.41 -5.19 6.71
CA CYS A 45 -14.11 -3.91 7.37
C CYS A 45 -15.21 -2.83 7.16
N PRO A 46 -15.81 -2.69 5.95
CA PRO A 46 -16.89 -1.73 5.67
C PRO A 46 -18.13 -1.84 6.55
N THR A 47 -18.42 -3.03 7.11
CA THR A 47 -19.57 -3.27 7.98
C THR A 47 -19.44 -2.51 9.30
N CYS A 48 -18.20 -2.32 9.78
CA CYS A 48 -17.93 -1.69 11.06
C CYS A 48 -17.41 -0.27 10.94
N HIS A 49 -16.70 0.06 9.86
CA HIS A 49 -15.98 1.32 9.72
C HIS A 49 -16.45 2.16 8.54
N VAL A 50 -16.40 3.48 8.73
CA VAL A 50 -16.36 4.44 7.62
C VAL A 50 -14.93 4.45 7.08
N ILE A 51 -14.77 4.22 5.79
CA ILE A 51 -13.44 4.18 5.15
C ILE A 51 -13.49 5.04 3.89
N PRO A 52 -12.83 6.21 3.87
CA PRO A 52 -12.74 7.03 2.66
C PRO A 52 -12.22 6.22 1.48
N ASN A 53 -12.68 6.55 0.27
CA ASN A 53 -12.26 5.90 -0.97
C ASN A 53 -12.52 4.37 -1.04
N VAL A 54 -13.33 3.81 -0.14
CA VAL A 54 -13.83 2.43 -0.20
C VAL A 54 -15.36 2.47 -0.37
N PRO A 55 -15.89 2.15 -1.55
CA PRO A 55 -17.33 2.18 -1.79
C PRO A 55 -18.11 1.29 -0.81
N GLY A 56 -19.18 1.84 -0.24
CA GLY A 56 -20.05 1.14 0.71
C GLY A 56 -19.52 1.03 2.14
N ALA A 57 -18.33 1.56 2.44
CA ALA A 57 -17.79 1.59 3.80
C ALA A 57 -18.41 2.73 4.62
N VAL A 58 -19.57 2.44 5.20
CA VAL A 58 -20.39 3.38 5.99
C VAL A 58 -20.68 2.88 7.41
N GLY A 59 -20.04 1.78 7.83
CA GLY A 59 -20.20 1.20 9.16
C GLY A 59 -19.78 2.17 10.27
N LYS A 60 -20.49 2.14 11.41
CA LYS A 60 -20.24 3.03 12.56
C LYS A 60 -20.12 2.29 13.90
N VAL A 61 -19.89 0.97 13.84
CA VAL A 61 -19.62 0.16 15.03
C VAL A 61 -18.22 0.49 15.56
N GLY A 62 -17.24 0.56 14.66
CA GLY A 62 -15.92 1.11 14.94
C GLY A 62 -15.83 2.59 14.58
N PRO A 63 -14.75 3.27 15.02
CA PRO A 63 -14.50 4.66 14.61
C PRO A 63 -14.26 4.74 13.10
N SER A 64 -14.48 5.91 12.50
CA SER A 64 -14.02 6.18 11.14
C SER A 64 -12.54 5.85 11.00
N LEU A 65 -12.09 5.40 9.83
CA LEU A 65 -10.68 5.21 9.48
C LEU A 65 -10.12 6.37 8.63
N ALA A 66 -10.87 7.46 8.48
CA ALA A 66 -10.37 8.69 7.85
C ALA A 66 -9.20 9.28 8.63
N SER A 67 -8.21 9.81 7.91
CA SER A 67 -7.00 10.46 8.46
C SER A 67 -6.35 9.64 9.58
N LEU A 68 -6.24 8.32 9.39
CA LEU A 68 -5.65 7.43 10.39
C LEU A 68 -4.18 7.82 10.66
N ASP A 69 -3.47 8.31 9.65
CA ASP A 69 -2.10 8.83 9.71
C ASP A 69 -1.91 9.97 10.73
N GLN A 70 -2.97 10.70 11.04
CA GLN A 70 -2.90 11.85 11.97
C GLN A 70 -3.11 11.45 13.44
N ARG A 71 -3.42 10.19 13.72
CA ARG A 71 -3.68 9.72 15.08
C ARG A 71 -2.38 9.28 15.73
N SER A 72 -2.19 9.64 16.99
CA SER A 72 -1.06 9.14 17.79
C SER A 72 -1.24 7.69 18.23
N TYR A 73 -2.48 7.24 18.40
CA TYR A 73 -2.79 5.92 18.94
C TYR A 73 -3.85 5.17 18.12
N LEU A 74 -3.65 3.86 17.99
CA LEU A 74 -4.59 2.85 17.54
C LEU A 74 -5.29 2.26 18.76
N ALA A 75 -6.60 1.99 18.62
CA ALA A 75 -7.40 1.36 19.67
C ALA A 75 -7.30 2.04 21.06
N GLY A 76 -6.98 3.34 21.08
CA GLY A 76 -6.84 4.15 22.28
C GLY A 76 -5.57 3.92 23.11
N SER A 77 -4.69 2.96 22.76
CA SER A 77 -3.54 2.61 23.61
C SER A 77 -2.26 2.22 22.85
N LEU A 78 -2.38 1.65 21.65
CA LEU A 78 -1.22 1.21 20.88
C LEU A 78 -0.67 2.39 20.08
N GLN A 79 0.65 2.64 20.10
CA GLN A 79 1.22 3.71 19.28
C GLN A 79 0.92 3.46 17.80
N ASN A 80 0.51 4.49 17.07
CA ASN A 80 0.20 4.37 15.65
C ASN A 80 1.47 4.37 14.81
N THR A 81 2.02 3.18 14.61
CA THR A 81 3.14 2.92 13.71
C THR A 81 2.70 1.93 12.63
N PRO A 82 3.38 1.88 11.47
CA PRO A 82 3.03 0.94 10.40
C PRO A 82 3.00 -0.52 10.90
N ASP A 83 3.97 -0.90 11.74
CA ASP A 83 4.06 -2.25 12.32
C ASP A 83 2.89 -2.54 13.26
N ASN A 84 2.58 -1.61 14.13
CA ASN A 84 1.46 -1.76 15.06
C ASN A 84 0.11 -1.79 14.33
N LEU A 85 -0.04 -1.03 13.25
CA LEU A 85 -1.26 -1.07 12.44
C LEU A 85 -1.46 -2.43 11.78
N ARG A 86 -0.42 -2.99 11.16
CA ARG A 86 -0.48 -4.36 10.59
C ARG A 86 -0.84 -5.39 11.66
N ASN A 87 -0.13 -5.35 12.79
CA ASN A 87 -0.33 -6.29 13.87
C ASN A 87 -1.72 -6.16 14.50
N TRP A 88 -2.23 -4.94 14.64
CA TRP A 88 -3.61 -4.69 15.08
C TRP A 88 -4.64 -5.25 14.11
N ILE A 89 -4.44 -5.08 12.81
CA ILE A 89 -5.35 -5.61 11.77
C ILE A 89 -5.41 -7.14 11.82
N MET A 90 -4.26 -7.80 12.05
CA MET A 90 -4.21 -9.26 12.13
C MET A 90 -4.75 -9.81 13.45
N HIS A 91 -4.39 -9.18 14.57
CA HIS A 91 -4.57 -9.73 15.92
C HIS A 91 -5.17 -8.76 16.93
N PRO A 92 -6.35 -8.16 16.66
CA PRO A 92 -6.93 -7.14 17.54
C PRO A 92 -7.20 -7.66 18.96
N GLN A 93 -7.55 -8.94 19.14
CA GLN A 93 -7.82 -9.51 20.47
C GLN A 93 -6.55 -9.76 21.27
N HIS A 94 -5.38 -9.91 20.62
CA HIS A 94 -4.10 -10.03 21.31
C HIS A 94 -3.70 -8.70 21.97
N TYR A 95 -3.89 -7.58 21.25
CA TYR A 95 -3.53 -6.25 21.74
C TYR A 95 -4.58 -5.66 22.67
N GLN A 96 -5.86 -5.92 22.42
CA GLN A 96 -6.95 -5.47 23.29
C GLN A 96 -7.99 -6.58 23.47
N PRO A 97 -7.80 -7.47 24.46
CA PRO A 97 -8.76 -8.52 24.76
C PRO A 97 -10.18 -7.97 25.00
N GLY A 98 -11.16 -8.53 24.31
CA GLY A 98 -12.56 -8.12 24.42
C GLY A 98 -12.94 -6.88 23.60
N THR A 99 -12.06 -6.39 22.72
CA THR A 99 -12.44 -5.37 21.74
C THR A 99 -13.54 -5.87 20.80
N ALA A 100 -14.35 -4.96 20.26
CA ALA A 100 -15.41 -5.32 19.32
C ALA A 100 -14.90 -5.80 17.96
N MET A 101 -13.64 -5.49 17.61
CA MET A 101 -13.01 -5.97 16.37
C MET A 101 -12.55 -7.42 16.55
N PRO A 102 -13.16 -8.41 15.86
CA PRO A 102 -12.80 -9.82 16.03
C PRO A 102 -11.52 -10.18 15.28
N GLU A 103 -11.00 -11.38 15.53
CA GLU A 103 -9.93 -11.97 14.72
C GLU A 103 -10.47 -12.30 13.31
N MET A 104 -10.13 -11.47 12.33
CA MET A 104 -10.67 -11.57 10.96
C MET A 104 -9.90 -12.58 10.08
N GLY A 105 -8.80 -13.15 10.57
CA GLY A 105 -7.93 -14.02 9.77
C GLY A 105 -7.21 -13.28 8.63
N VAL A 106 -6.89 -12.00 8.82
CA VAL A 106 -6.10 -11.24 7.85
C VAL A 106 -4.68 -11.79 7.83
N THR A 107 -4.16 -12.08 6.64
CA THR A 107 -2.77 -12.52 6.47
C THR A 107 -1.80 -11.34 6.58
N GLU A 108 -0.54 -11.57 6.95
CA GLU A 108 0.47 -10.50 7.00
C GLU A 108 0.59 -9.74 5.68
N HIS A 109 0.55 -10.46 4.56
CA HIS A 109 0.58 -9.86 3.22
C HIS A 109 -0.58 -8.89 3.00
N ASP A 110 -1.80 -9.30 3.33
CA ASP A 110 -2.98 -8.45 3.14
C ASP A 110 -3.01 -7.31 4.17
N ALA A 111 -2.58 -7.56 5.42
CA ALA A 111 -2.48 -6.55 6.47
C ALA A 111 -1.50 -5.44 6.09
N ALA A 112 -0.32 -5.78 5.54
CA ALA A 112 0.64 -4.79 5.05
C ALA A 112 0.05 -3.89 3.96
N ARG A 113 -0.71 -4.48 3.05
CA ARG A 113 -1.33 -3.73 1.95
C ARG A 113 -2.51 -2.88 2.37
N ILE A 114 -3.31 -3.37 3.32
CA ILE A 114 -4.40 -2.60 3.92
C ILE A 114 -3.83 -1.44 4.74
N ALA A 115 -2.83 -1.68 5.58
CA ALA A 115 -2.16 -0.66 6.38
C ALA A 115 -1.61 0.47 5.49
N GLY A 116 -0.84 0.12 4.45
CA GLY A 116 -0.29 1.12 3.53
C GLY A 116 -1.36 1.93 2.78
N PHE A 117 -2.51 1.30 2.48
CA PHE A 117 -3.66 2.06 1.95
C PHE A 117 -4.18 3.05 3.01
N LEU A 118 -4.47 2.59 4.23
CA LEU A 118 -5.07 3.40 5.30
C LEU A 118 -4.18 4.59 5.72
N GLU A 119 -2.85 4.44 5.68
CA GLU A 119 -1.89 5.51 5.97
C GLU A 119 -1.92 6.63 4.92
N SER A 120 -2.28 6.31 3.67
CA SER A 120 -2.41 7.29 2.58
C SER A 120 -3.84 7.83 2.42
N ASN A 121 -4.80 7.23 3.12
CA ASN A 121 -6.23 7.41 2.87
C ASN A 121 -6.83 8.47 3.80
N ARG A 122 -6.91 9.70 3.28
CA ARG A 122 -7.53 10.84 3.97
C ARG A 122 -9.01 10.97 3.65
#